data_AF-A0A7V9D9G1-F1
#
_entry.id   AF-A0A7V9D9G1-F1
#
_cell.length_a   1.000
_cell.length_b   1.000
_cell.length_c   1.000
_cell.angle_alpha   90.00
_cell.angle_beta   90.00
_cell.angle_gamma   90.00
#
_symmetry.space_group_name_H-M   'P 1'
#
loop_
_entity.id
_entity.type
_entity.pdbx_description
1 polymer ?
#
loop_
_entity_poly.entity_id
_entity_poly.type
_entity_poly.pdbx_seq_one_letter_code
_entity_poly.pdbx_strand_id
1 'polypeptide(L)'
;MSDPREDRVYKSGPVKVVPGPDDGNTADQPAPGRGAQEVRSDVSKNLVIVESPAKAKTIEKYMGKDFTVLASMGHVRDLPKSDFGIDIDGGVHLRY
;
A
#
# COMPACT_ATOMS: atom_id res chain seq x y z
N MET A 1 -25.05 -39.93 51.59
CA MET A 1 -26.12 -40.68 50.91
C MET A 1 -26.31 -40.09 49.53
N SER A 2 -25.97 -40.86 48.49
CA SER A 2 -26.04 -40.49 47.07
C SER A 2 -27.44 -40.76 46.53
N ASP A 3 -28.02 -39.88 45.73
CA ASP A 3 -29.27 -40.14 45.01
C ASP A 3 -28.96 -40.57 43.55
N PRO A 4 -29.29 -41.80 43.14
CA PRO A 4 -29.10 -42.29 41.79
C PRO A 4 -30.38 -42.12 40.97
N ARG A 5 -30.25 -41.54 39.78
CA ARG A 5 -31.01 -41.85 38.54
C ARG A 5 -30.71 -40.81 37.45
N GLU A 6 -29.57 -40.97 36.81
CA GLU A 6 -29.49 -40.74 35.37
C GLU A 6 -30.00 -41.99 34.63
N ASP A 7 -30.26 -41.84 33.32
CA ASP A 7 -30.53 -42.87 32.30
C ASP A 7 -31.99 -43.10 31.85
N ARG A 8 -32.47 -42.22 30.95
CA ARG A 8 -33.13 -42.69 29.71
C ARG A 8 -33.19 -41.66 28.57
N VAL A 9 -32.09 -41.64 27.81
CA VAL A 9 -31.97 -41.67 26.33
C VAL A 9 -33.18 -41.25 25.45
N TYR A 10 -32.94 -40.17 24.69
CA TYR A 10 -33.41 -39.76 23.35
C TYR A 10 -34.36 -40.65 22.52
N LYS A 11 -35.38 -40.03 21.88
CA LYS A 11 -35.57 -40.06 20.40
C LYS A 11 -36.71 -39.17 19.85
N SER A 12 -36.39 -38.47 18.75
CA SER A 12 -37.18 -38.23 17.52
C SER A 12 -37.60 -36.79 17.17
N GLY A 13 -37.04 -36.29 16.05
CA GLY A 13 -37.73 -35.41 15.08
C GLY A 13 -37.37 -33.92 15.11
N PRO A 14 -37.01 -33.29 13.95
CA PRO A 14 -36.67 -31.87 13.91
C PRO A 14 -37.94 -31.00 13.84
N VAL A 15 -38.21 -30.20 14.87
CA VAL A 15 -39.14 -29.08 14.72
C VAL A 15 -38.36 -27.90 14.15
N LYS A 16 -38.61 -27.57 12.88
CA LYS A 16 -38.16 -26.32 12.27
C LYS A 16 -38.90 -25.17 12.96
N VAL A 17 -38.19 -24.41 13.79
CA VAL A 17 -38.68 -23.12 14.28
C VAL A 17 -38.48 -22.12 13.14
N VAL A 18 -39.58 -21.59 12.62
CA VAL A 18 -39.56 -20.38 11.80
C VAL A 18 -39.27 -19.20 12.73
N PRO A 19 -38.20 -18.43 12.54
CA PRO A 19 -38.00 -17.22 13.32
C PRO A 19 -39.13 -16.23 13.00
N GLY A 20 -39.80 -15.74 14.05
CA GLY A 20 -40.76 -14.65 13.95
C GLY A 20 -40.07 -13.34 13.55
N PRO A 21 -40.86 -12.31 13.19
CA PRO A 21 -40.36 -11.05 12.70
C PRO A 21 -39.64 -10.26 13.81
N ASP A 22 -38.31 -10.28 13.70
CA ASP A 22 -37.33 -9.23 14.00
C ASP A 22 -37.70 -8.16 15.05
N ASP A 23 -37.61 -8.54 16.32
CA ASP A 23 -37.31 -7.64 17.43
C ASP A 23 -35.79 -7.44 17.51
N GLY A 24 -35.32 -6.43 16.78
CA GLY A 24 -33.92 -6.06 16.66
C GLY A 24 -33.24 -5.87 18.01
N ASN A 25 -32.29 -6.76 18.30
CA ASN A 25 -30.97 -6.54 18.93
C ASN A 25 -30.50 -7.83 19.61
N THR A 26 -29.54 -8.57 19.03
CA THR A 26 -28.43 -9.23 19.74
C THR A 26 -27.38 -9.73 18.73
N ALA A 27 -26.12 -9.58 19.16
CA ALA A 27 -24.82 -9.69 18.50
C ALA A 27 -24.51 -10.93 17.64
N ASP A 28 -23.41 -10.78 16.89
CA ASP A 28 -22.51 -11.81 16.34
C ASP A 28 -22.73 -12.19 14.86
N GLN A 29 -22.09 -11.44 13.96
CA GLN A 29 -21.51 -12.01 12.73
C GLN A 29 -20.10 -11.46 12.49
N PRO A 30 -19.09 -12.33 12.34
CA PRO A 30 -17.72 -11.96 12.03
C PRO A 30 -17.49 -11.77 10.52
N ALA A 31 -16.36 -11.10 10.24
CA ALA A 31 -15.71 -10.84 8.95
C ALA A 31 -16.15 -9.58 8.19
N PRO A 32 -15.39 -8.47 8.27
CA PRO A 32 -15.33 -7.54 7.15
C PRO A 32 -14.73 -8.33 5.98
N GLY A 33 -15.55 -8.63 4.98
CA GLY A 33 -15.04 -8.96 3.66
C GLY A 33 -13.99 -7.91 3.30
N ARG A 34 -12.79 -8.36 2.95
CA ARG A 34 -11.72 -7.50 2.43
C ARG A 34 -12.24 -6.89 1.13
N GLY A 35 -13.03 -5.82 1.25
CA GLY A 35 -13.25 -4.90 0.17
C GLY A 35 -11.86 -4.46 -0.24
N ALA A 36 -11.51 -4.76 -1.49
CA ALA A 36 -10.31 -4.25 -2.11
C ALA A 36 -10.29 -2.75 -1.84
N GLN A 37 -9.47 -2.35 -0.89
CA GLN A 37 -9.20 -0.95 -0.63
C GLN A 37 -8.51 -0.51 -1.91
N GLU A 38 -9.25 0.22 -2.73
CA GLU A 38 -8.75 0.88 -3.92
C GLU A 38 -7.47 1.61 -3.48
N VAL A 39 -6.33 1.03 -3.84
CA VAL A 39 -5.02 1.59 -3.53
C VAL A 39 -4.92 2.79 -4.44
N ARG A 40 -5.48 3.92 -3.98
CA ARG A 40 -5.19 5.21 -4.58
C ARG A 40 -3.69 5.31 -4.51
N SER A 41 -3.05 5.37 -5.67
CA SER A 41 -1.62 5.54 -5.77
C SER A 41 -1.28 6.80 -4.96
N ASP A 42 -0.70 6.64 -3.77
CA ASP A 42 -0.01 7.69 -3.01
C ASP A 42 1.26 8.12 -3.75
N VAL A 43 1.19 8.20 -5.08
CA VAL A 43 2.19 8.81 -5.93
C VAL A 43 1.83 10.28 -5.94
N SER A 44 2.58 11.07 -5.17
CA SER A 44 2.53 12.52 -5.23
C SER A 44 2.64 12.94 -6.69
N LYS A 45 1.73 13.80 -7.15
CA LYS A 45 1.66 14.21 -8.56
C LYS A 45 2.90 14.98 -9.02
N ASN A 46 3.68 15.50 -8.06
CA ASN A 46 4.79 16.39 -8.30
C ASN A 46 6.11 15.72 -7.89
N LEU A 47 7.07 15.70 -8.82
CA LEU A 47 8.43 15.17 -8.61
C LEU A 47 9.44 16.32 -8.60
N VAL A 48 10.30 16.34 -7.59
CA VAL A 48 11.44 17.26 -7.50
C VAL A 48 12.71 16.42 -7.44
N ILE A 49 13.67 16.71 -8.33
CA ILE A 49 14.98 16.06 -8.34
C ILE A 49 16.04 17.04 -7.88
N VAL A 50 16.91 16.61 -6.97
CA VAL A 50 17.99 17.42 -6.36
C VAL A 50 19.34 16.70 -6.45
N GLU A 51 20.48 17.39 -6.30
CA GLU A 51 21.78 16.70 -6.52
C GLU A 51 22.16 15.71 -5.41
N SER A 52 21.80 16.00 -4.17
CA SER A 52 22.30 15.28 -3.00
C SER A 52 21.18 14.73 -2.08
N PRO A 53 21.40 13.58 -1.42
CA PRO A 53 20.44 13.00 -0.47
C PRO A 53 20.09 13.92 0.69
N ALA A 54 21.06 14.70 1.16
CA ALA A 54 20.86 15.64 2.26
C ALA A 54 19.86 16.75 1.89
N LYS A 55 19.96 17.28 0.67
CA LYS A 55 18.98 18.24 0.15
C LYS A 55 17.60 17.63 0.02
N ALA A 56 17.49 16.40 -0.49
CA ALA A 56 16.20 15.72 -0.65
C ALA A 56 15.45 15.64 0.69
N LYS A 57 16.13 15.12 1.73
CA LYS A 57 15.59 15.03 3.10
C LYS A 57 15.20 16.37 3.72
N THR A 58 15.85 17.44 3.29
CA THR A 58 15.61 18.80 3.81
C THR A 58 14.41 19.42 3.12
N ILE A 59 14.36 19.35 1.79
CA ILE A 59 13.30 19.93 0.96
C ILE A 59 11.98 19.18 1.15
N GLU A 60 12.00 17.86 1.28
CA GLU A 60 10.82 17.04 1.55
C GLU A 60 10.07 17.48 2.82
N LYS A 61 10.81 17.88 3.87
CA LYS A 61 10.21 18.42 5.11
C LYS A 61 9.48 19.75 4.90
N TYR A 62 9.94 20.56 3.95
CA TYR A 62 9.33 21.87 3.66
C TYR A 62 8.14 21.77 2.70
N MET A 63 8.18 20.85 1.72
CA MET A 63 7.16 20.74 0.68
C MET A 63 5.99 19.82 1.06
N GLY A 64 6.20 18.89 2.00
CA GLY A 64 5.16 17.99 2.47
C GLY A 64 4.81 16.85 1.49
N LYS A 65 3.70 16.16 1.76
CA LYS A 65 3.33 14.88 1.12
C LYS A 65 2.92 14.98 -0.35
N ASP A 66 2.65 16.19 -0.83
CA ASP A 66 2.23 16.43 -2.22
C ASP A 66 3.38 16.36 -3.22
N PHE A 67 4.62 16.29 -2.73
CA PHE A 67 5.84 16.21 -3.53
C PHE A 67 6.64 14.96 -3.18
N THR A 68 7.10 14.26 -4.22
CA THR A 68 8.17 13.26 -4.11
C THR A 68 9.49 13.97 -4.39
N VAL A 69 10.46 13.87 -3.48
CA VAL A 69 11.79 14.49 -3.65
C VAL A 69 12.86 13.40 -3.75
N LEU A 70 13.53 13.29 -4.90
CA LEU A 70 14.58 12.29 -5.15
C LEU A 70 15.93 12.95 -5.41
N ALA A 71 17.01 12.27 -5.01
CA ALA A 71 18.37 12.73 -5.30
C ALA A 71 18.90 12.09 -6.59
N SER A 72 19.57 12.87 -7.45
CA SER A 72 20.25 12.39 -8.66
C SER A 72 21.56 11.65 -8.36
N MET A 73 22.06 11.76 -7.12
CA MET A 73 23.33 11.16 -6.68
C MET A 73 24.54 11.63 -7.49
N GLY A 74 24.52 12.88 -7.95
CA GLY A 74 25.56 13.47 -8.81
C GLY A 74 25.18 13.51 -10.29
N HIS A 75 26.17 13.36 -11.18
CA HIS A 75 25.98 13.44 -12.63
C HIS A 75 25.24 12.21 -13.17
N VAL A 76 24.17 12.46 -13.93
CA VAL A 76 23.36 11.41 -14.57
C VAL A 76 23.95 10.99 -15.92
N ARG A 77 24.64 11.91 -16.59
CA ARG A 77 25.34 11.68 -17.86
C ARG A 77 26.69 12.40 -17.83
N ASP A 78 27.66 11.81 -18.50
CA ASP A 78 29.02 12.34 -18.59
C ASP A 78 29.59 12.02 -19.97
N LEU A 79 30.65 12.69 -20.38
CA LEU A 79 31.30 12.38 -21.64
C LEU A 79 31.91 10.96 -21.60
N PRO A 80 32.02 10.29 -22.77
CA PRO A 80 32.74 9.03 -22.88
C PRO A 80 34.13 9.13 -22.25
N LYS A 81 34.43 8.24 -21.30
CA LYS A 81 35.70 8.32 -20.54
C LYS A 81 36.95 8.09 -21.37
N SER A 82 36.83 7.39 -22.50
CA SER A 82 37.95 6.90 -23.30
C SER A 82 37.94 7.38 -24.75
N ASP A 83 36.92 8.15 -25.16
CA ASP A 83 36.81 8.73 -26.49
C ASP A 83 36.76 10.26 -26.37
N PHE A 84 37.10 10.98 -27.42
CA PHE A 84 37.15 12.45 -27.39
C PHE A 84 35.79 13.08 -27.06
N GLY A 85 34.68 12.34 -27.25
CA GLY A 85 33.33 12.72 -26.77
C GLY A 85 32.72 13.93 -27.48
N ILE A 86 33.47 14.54 -28.38
CA ILE A 86 33.13 15.76 -29.11
C ILE A 86 33.32 15.45 -30.60
N ASP A 87 32.27 15.64 -31.38
CA ASP A 87 32.36 15.69 -32.84
C ASP A 87 32.44 17.15 -33.27
N ILE A 88 33.37 17.47 -34.19
CA ILE A 88 33.67 18.83 -34.67
C ILE A 88 33.36 18.98 -36.18
N ASP A 89 33.03 17.90 -36.89
CA ASP A 89 32.81 17.93 -38.34
C ASP A 89 31.38 18.38 -38.68
N GLY A 90 31.19 19.70 -38.69
CA GLY A 90 29.91 20.35 -39.04
C GLY A 90 29.23 21.10 -37.89
N GLY A 91 29.87 21.14 -36.71
CA GLY A 91 29.37 21.78 -35.49
C GLY A 91 29.97 21.11 -34.26
N VAL A 92 29.75 21.67 -33.06
CA VAL A 92 30.17 21.02 -31.80
C VAL A 92 29.03 20.13 -31.32
N HIS A 93 29.19 18.81 -31.46
CA HIS A 93 28.22 17.82 -30.97
C HIS A 93 28.83 17.00 -29.83
N LEU A 94 28.23 17.11 -28.64
CA LEU A 94 28.67 16.38 -27.45
C LEU A 94 27.95 15.03 -27.37
N ARG A 95 28.72 13.94 -27.33
CA ARG A 95 28.22 12.61 -26.99
C ARG A 95 28.32 12.42 -25.48
N TYR A 96 27.25 11.94 -24.86
CA TYR A 96 27.16 11.68 -23.42
C TYR A 96 26.70 10.24 -23.17
#